data_AF-A0A800KU41-F1
#
_entry.id   AF-A0A800KU41-F1
#
_cell.length_a   1.000
_cell.length_b   1.000
_cell.length_c   1.000
_cell.angle_alpha   90.00
_cell.angle_beta   90.00
_cell.angle_gamma   90.00
#
_symmetry.space_group_name_H-M   'P 1'
#
loop_
_entity.id
_entity.type
_entity.pdbx_description
1 polymer ?
#
loop_
_entity_poly.entity_id
_entity_poly.type
_entity_poly.pdbx_seq_one_letter_code
_entity_poly.pdbx_strand_id
1 'polypeptide(L)'
;MDKTLVAYDKLYSSIPSIGFLNRKKRIAAFLKITNMLQIMIDKDDISEDDGLYLLSVLVRKCSRFQKAAMMTALNLTTIERKYLSNIGFKYSNDFRCSLRMYPVDDVESQKDVS
;
A
#
# COMPACT_ATOMS: atom_id res chain seq x y z
N MET A 1 -14.43 5.15 20.43
CA MET A 1 -14.59 4.46 19.13
C MET A 1 -13.22 3.97 18.73
N ASP A 2 -13.08 2.72 18.32
CA ASP A 2 -11.79 2.13 17.97
C ASP A 2 -11.18 2.86 16.76
N LYS A 3 -10.00 3.49 16.95
CA LYS A 3 -9.34 4.29 15.91
C LYS A 3 -9.02 3.43 14.67
N THR A 4 -8.71 2.16 14.86
CA THR A 4 -8.39 1.21 13.79
C THR A 4 -9.63 0.89 12.95
N LEU A 5 -10.81 0.80 13.58
CA LEU A 5 -12.09 0.63 12.87
C LEU A 5 -12.45 1.87 12.05
N VAL A 6 -12.29 3.06 12.62
CA VAL A 6 -12.53 4.33 11.90
C VAL A 6 -11.58 4.47 10.71
N ALA A 7 -10.31 4.12 10.89
CA ALA A 7 -9.33 4.11 9.82
C ALA A 7 -9.72 3.11 8.72
N TYR A 8 -10.14 1.89 9.08
CA TYR A 8 -10.61 0.89 8.12
C TYR A 8 -11.77 1.41 7.26
N ASP A 9 -12.82 1.96 7.88
CA ASP A 9 -13.99 2.46 7.16
C ASP A 9 -13.63 3.60 6.21
N LYS A 10 -12.74 4.49 6.66
CA LYS A 10 -12.23 5.61 5.85
C LYS A 10 -11.40 5.12 4.67
N LEU A 11 -10.52 4.14 4.85
CA LEU A 11 -9.74 3.56 3.76
C LEU A 11 -10.66 2.82 2.78
N TYR A 12 -11.57 1.98 3.28
CA TYR A 12 -12.47 1.16 2.46
C TYR A 12 -13.36 2.02 1.56
N SER A 13 -13.99 3.05 2.13
CA SER A 13 -14.84 4.00 1.39
C SER A 13 -14.07 4.83 0.37
N SER A 14 -12.77 5.03 0.58
CA SER A 14 -11.90 5.83 -0.31
C SER A 14 -11.35 5.07 -1.52
N ILE A 15 -11.55 3.74 -1.57
CA ILE A 15 -11.08 2.90 -2.68
C ILE A 15 -11.85 3.26 -3.95
N PRO A 16 -11.16 3.77 -4.98
CA PRO A 16 -11.82 4.17 -6.21
C PRO A 16 -12.45 2.96 -6.92
N SER A 17 -13.56 3.20 -7.63
CA SER A 17 -14.10 2.23 -8.56
C SER A 17 -13.18 2.15 -9.78
N ILE A 18 -12.56 1.00 -9.99
CA ILE A 18 -11.65 0.78 -11.12
C ILE A 18 -12.09 -0.50 -11.83
N GLY A 19 -12.34 -0.38 -13.13
CA GLY A 19 -12.60 -1.51 -14.04
C GLY A 19 -11.41 -2.48 -14.12
N PHE A 20 -11.64 -3.69 -14.62
CA PHE A 20 -10.70 -4.81 -14.49
C PHE A 20 -9.30 -4.55 -15.09
N LEU A 21 -9.17 -3.78 -16.18
CA LEU A 21 -8.00 -3.85 -17.08
C LEU A 21 -6.97 -2.70 -17.02
N ASN A 22 -7.19 -1.61 -16.28
CA ASN A 22 -6.27 -0.46 -16.36
C ASN A 22 -5.15 -0.51 -15.30
N ARG A 23 -3.96 -0.97 -15.70
CA ARG A 23 -2.74 -1.04 -14.87
C ARG A 23 -2.44 0.27 -14.14
N LYS A 24 -2.37 1.40 -14.86
CA LYS A 24 -2.04 2.71 -14.28
C LYS A 24 -3.05 3.12 -13.22
N LYS A 25 -4.34 2.92 -13.47
CA LYS A 25 -5.41 3.22 -12.50
C LYS A 25 -5.31 2.33 -11.26
N ARG A 26 -4.98 1.04 -11.41
CA ARG A 26 -4.78 0.10 -10.29
C ARG A 26 -3.62 0.53 -9.39
N ILE A 27 -2.47 0.86 -9.98
CA ILE A 27 -1.32 1.38 -9.23
C ILE A 27 -1.71 2.68 -8.52
N ALA A 28 -2.32 3.64 -9.21
CA ALA A 28 -2.77 4.89 -8.61
C ALA A 28 -3.77 4.69 -7.45
N ALA A 29 -4.65 3.69 -7.53
CA ALA A 29 -5.53 3.31 -6.42
C ALA A 29 -4.75 2.87 -5.18
N PHE A 30 -3.76 2.00 -5.37
CA PHE A 30 -2.92 1.52 -4.28
C PHE A 30 -2.21 2.69 -3.62
N LEU A 31 -1.51 3.52 -4.42
CA LEU A 31 -0.80 4.70 -3.94
C LEU A 31 -1.71 5.66 -3.15
N LYS A 32 -2.93 5.91 -3.64
CA LYS A 32 -3.90 6.74 -2.93
C LYS A 32 -4.19 6.20 -1.53
N ILE A 33 -4.50 4.91 -1.41
CA ILE A 33 -4.88 4.30 -0.13
C ILE A 33 -3.68 4.25 0.82
N THR A 34 -2.51 3.86 0.34
CA THR A 34 -1.31 3.77 1.19
C THR A 34 -0.80 5.15 1.61
N ASN A 35 -0.94 6.17 0.77
CA ASN A 35 -0.61 7.55 1.16
C ASN A 35 -1.61 8.09 2.20
N MET A 36 -2.90 7.78 2.06
CA MET A 36 -3.88 8.12 3.10
C MET A 36 -3.56 7.44 4.43
N LEU A 37 -3.14 6.18 4.38
CA LEU A 37 -2.74 5.42 5.56
C LEU A 37 -1.45 5.98 6.18
N GLN A 38 -0.45 6.34 5.36
CA GLN A 38 0.77 7.00 5.83
C GLN A 38 0.44 8.28 6.60
N ILE A 39 -0.47 9.11 6.08
CA ILE A 39 -0.91 10.33 6.78
C ILE A 39 -1.55 10.02 8.14
N MET A 40 -2.27 8.90 8.29
CA MET A 40 -2.84 8.50 9.59
C MET A 40 -1.74 8.07 10.56
N ILE A 41 -0.72 7.36 10.07
CA ILE A 41 0.46 6.96 10.86
C ILE A 41 1.26 8.20 11.29
N ASP A 42 1.56 9.11 10.36
CA ASP A 42 2.33 10.33 10.63
C ASP A 42 1.63 11.26 11.63
N LYS A 43 0.30 11.13 11.77
CA LYS A 43 -0.52 11.87 12.73
C LYS A 43 -0.72 11.16 14.06
N ASP A 44 -0.12 9.98 14.25
CA ASP A 44 -0.32 9.14 15.44
C ASP A 44 -1.80 8.76 15.66
N ASP A 45 -2.58 8.69 14.57
CA ASP A 45 -3.95 8.18 14.60
C ASP A 45 -3.95 6.66 14.80
N ILE A 46 -2.98 5.97 14.19
CA ILE A 46 -2.75 4.52 14.26
C ILE A 46 -1.26 4.21 14.14
N SER A 47 -0.83 3.05 14.63
CA SER A 47 0.56 2.60 14.48
C SER A 47 0.86 2.09 13.06
N GLU A 48 2.14 1.93 12.73
CA GLU A 48 2.57 1.30 11.47
C GLU A 48 2.07 -0.15 11.36
N ASP A 49 2.12 -0.90 12.46
CA ASP A 49 1.65 -2.29 12.53
C ASP A 49 0.13 -2.40 12.31
N ASP A 50 -0.64 -1.47 12.90
CA ASP A 50 -2.07 -1.35 12.60
C ASP A 50 -2.30 -1.06 11.12
N GLY A 51 -1.48 -0.19 10.53
CA GLY A 51 -1.54 0.11 9.11
C GLY A 51 -1.32 -1.11 8.22
N LEU A 52 -0.26 -1.89 8.48
CA LEU A 52 0.01 -3.14 7.77
C LEU A 52 -1.13 -4.15 7.94
N TYR A 53 -1.65 -4.27 9.17
CA TYR A 53 -2.81 -5.11 9.46
C TYR A 53 -4.03 -4.68 8.64
N LEU A 54 -4.36 -3.38 8.62
CA LEU A 54 -5.48 -2.85 7.85
C LEU A 54 -5.34 -3.12 6.35
N LEU A 55 -4.14 -2.94 5.77
CA LEU A 55 -3.89 -3.28 4.37
C LEU A 55 -4.15 -4.78 4.09
N SER A 56 -3.71 -5.67 5.00
CA SER A 56 -3.98 -7.11 4.90
C SER A 56 -5.48 -7.45 4.93
N VAL A 57 -6.27 -6.72 5.74
CA VAL A 57 -7.72 -6.90 5.81
C VAL A 57 -8.37 -6.38 4.53
N LEU A 58 -7.99 -5.18 4.06
CA LEU A 58 -8.52 -4.60 2.83
C LEU A 58 -8.25 -5.47 1.60
N VAL A 59 -7.05 -6.04 1.47
CA VAL A 59 -6.72 -6.97 0.37
C VAL A 59 -7.61 -8.22 0.43
N ARG A 60 -7.93 -8.74 1.61
CA ARG A 60 -8.81 -9.92 1.77
C ARG A 60 -10.29 -9.61 1.54
N LYS A 61 -10.75 -8.41 1.91
CA LYS A 61 -12.17 -8.05 1.92
C LYS A 61 -12.62 -7.19 0.74
N CYS A 62 -11.69 -6.55 0.03
CA CYS A 62 -11.99 -5.67 -1.10
C CYS A 62 -11.24 -6.12 -2.35
N SER A 63 -11.94 -6.83 -3.24
CA SER A 63 -11.36 -7.32 -4.50
C SER A 63 -10.79 -6.21 -5.39
N ARG A 64 -11.34 -4.99 -5.31
CA ARG A 64 -10.81 -3.82 -6.02
C ARG A 64 -9.42 -3.42 -5.53
N PHE A 65 -9.22 -3.46 -4.21
CA PHE A 65 -7.95 -3.17 -3.57
C PHE A 65 -6.96 -4.32 -3.71
N GLN A 66 -7.42 -5.57 -3.60
CA GLN A 66 -6.60 -6.74 -3.88
C GLN A 66 -5.95 -6.65 -5.27
N LYS A 67 -6.74 -6.35 -6.31
CA LYS A 67 -6.24 -6.17 -7.68
C LYS A 67 -5.29 -4.99 -7.80
N ALA A 68 -5.49 -3.93 -7.01
CA ALA A 68 -4.59 -2.79 -6.96
C ALA A 68 -3.23 -3.19 -6.35
N ALA A 69 -3.25 -3.81 -5.17
CA ALA A 69 -2.06 -4.30 -4.47
C ALA A 69 -1.26 -5.31 -5.32
N MET A 70 -1.95 -6.29 -5.93
CA MET A 70 -1.31 -7.25 -6.83
C MET A 70 -0.65 -6.56 -8.02
N MET A 71 -1.36 -5.62 -8.67
CA MET A 71 -0.81 -4.90 -9.82
C MET A 71 0.41 -4.06 -9.42
N THR A 72 0.39 -3.40 -8.26
CA THR A 72 1.54 -2.66 -7.74
C THR A 72 2.71 -3.60 -7.46
N ALA A 73 2.50 -4.70 -6.72
CA ALA A 73 3.56 -5.66 -6.37
C ALA A 73 4.26 -6.26 -7.60
N LEU A 74 3.49 -6.60 -8.65
CA LEU A 74 4.04 -7.10 -9.92
C LEU A 74 4.89 -6.06 -10.64
N ASN A 75 4.57 -4.77 -10.50
CA ASN A 75 5.23 -3.66 -11.19
C ASN A 75 6.17 -2.85 -10.27
N LEU A 76 6.43 -3.30 -9.04
CA LEU A 76 7.14 -2.52 -8.02
C LEU A 76 8.51 -2.03 -8.49
N THR A 77 9.25 -2.86 -9.25
CA THR A 77 10.56 -2.51 -9.84
C THR A 77 10.51 -1.38 -10.88
N THR A 78 9.33 -1.06 -11.40
CA THR A 78 9.14 -0.04 -12.44
C THR A 78 8.51 1.24 -11.91
N ILE A 79 8.09 1.25 -10.64
CA ILE A 79 7.50 2.42 -9.98
C ILE A 79 8.63 3.18 -9.30
N GLU A 80 8.78 4.46 -9.62
CA GLU A 80 9.78 5.29 -8.94
C GLU A 80 9.46 5.40 -7.43
N ARG A 81 10.47 5.21 -6.59
CA ARG A 81 10.36 5.14 -5.13
C ARG A 81 9.66 6.37 -4.52
N LYS A 82 9.93 7.56 -5.05
CA LYS A 82 9.34 8.85 -4.62
C LYS A 82 7.80 8.90 -4.66
N TYR A 83 7.15 8.03 -5.44
CA TYR A 83 5.68 7.96 -5.50
C TYR A 83 5.06 7.01 -4.49
N LEU A 84 5.87 6.17 -3.84
CA LEU A 84 5.43 5.21 -2.83
C LEU A 84 5.63 5.80 -1.44
N SER A 85 4.58 5.80 -0.63
CA SER A 85 4.70 5.97 0.82
C SER A 85 5.54 4.83 1.41
N ASN A 86 6.17 5.06 2.56
CA ASN A 86 6.97 4.03 3.25
C ASN A 86 6.13 2.79 3.55
N ILE A 87 4.93 2.98 4.11
CA ILE A 87 3.99 1.87 4.35
C ILE A 87 3.57 1.18 3.05
N GLY A 88 3.41 1.94 1.96
CA GLY A 88 3.03 1.41 0.65
C GLY A 88 4.13 0.57 0.00
N PHE A 89 5.38 1.03 0.09
CA PHE A 89 6.54 0.28 -0.37
C PHE A 89 6.71 -1.01 0.44
N LYS A 90 6.75 -0.91 1.78
CA LYS A 90 6.89 -2.05 2.70
C LYS A 90 5.84 -3.11 2.42
N TYR A 91 4.55 -2.74 2.44
CA TYR A 91 3.47 -3.69 2.17
C TYR A 91 3.52 -4.27 0.76
N SER A 92 3.83 -3.47 -0.26
CA SER A 92 3.93 -3.97 -1.64
C SER A 92 5.09 -4.96 -1.81
N ASN A 93 6.19 -4.76 -1.07
CA ASN A 93 7.34 -5.66 -1.09
C ASN A 93 7.02 -6.98 -0.39
N ASP A 94 6.37 -6.93 0.78
CA ASP A 94 5.90 -8.12 1.49
C ASP A 94 4.88 -8.90 0.65
N PHE A 95 3.95 -8.18 0.01
CA PHE A 95 2.97 -8.81 -0.88
C PHE A 95 3.65 -9.45 -2.09
N ARG A 96 4.68 -8.82 -2.66
CA ARG A 96 5.50 -9.39 -3.74
C ARG A 96 6.19 -10.68 -3.29
N CYS A 97 6.77 -10.71 -2.09
CA CYS A 97 7.35 -11.92 -1.50
C CYS A 97 6.31 -13.03 -1.31
N SER A 98 5.07 -12.69 -0.91
CA SER A 98 3.96 -13.64 -0.80
C SER A 98 3.58 -14.30 -2.14
N LEU A 99 3.83 -13.59 -3.26
CA LEU A 99 3.67 -14.10 -4.63
C LEU A 99 4.90 -14.89 -5.13
N ARG A 100 5.84 -15.26 -4.24
CA ARG A 100 7.09 -15.98 -4.56
C ARG A 100 8.04 -15.20 -5.48
N MET A 101 8.00 -13.88 -5.43
CA MET A 101 8.93 -13.01 -6.15
C MET A 101 9.97 -12.42 -5.18
N TYR A 102 11.17 -12.10 -5.68
CA TYR A 102 12.20 -11.43 -4.88
C TYR A 102 11.77 -10.01 -4.49
N PRO A 103 12.15 -9.54 -3.29
CA PRO A 103 11.92 -8.16 -2.88
C PRO A 103 12.67 -7.17 -3.80
N VAL A 104 12.21 -5.93 -3.80
CA VAL A 104 12.90 -4.79 -4.39
C VAL A 104 13.68 -4.09 -3.28
N ASP A 105 14.94 -3.77 -3.53
CA ASP A 105 15.78 -3.03 -2.59
C ASP A 105 15.32 -1.58 -2.49
N ASP A 106 15.32 -1.02 -1.28
CA ASP A 106 15.10 0.42 -1.08
C ASP A 106 16.43 1.15 -1.31
N VAL A 107 16.70 1.49 -2.57
CA VAL A 107 17.99 2.10 -3.00
C VAL A 107 18.23 3.47 -2.35
N GLU A 108 17.20 4.10 -1.78
CA GLU A 108 17.34 5.38 -1.07
C GLU A 108 17.96 5.24 0.33
N SER A 109 17.92 4.05 0.95
CA SER A 109 18.50 3.78 2.27
C SER A 109 20.03 3.71 2.29
N GLN A 110 20.70 3.82 1.14
CA GLN A 110 22.17 3.76 1.02
C GLN A 110 22.84 5.13 0.93
N LYS A 111 22.08 6.24 0.90
CA LYS A 111 22.66 7.59 0.75
C LYS A 111 23.02 8.30 2.07
N ASP A 112 22.66 7.73 3.21
CA ASP A 112 22.97 8.32 4.53
C ASP A 112 24.18 7.66 5.24
N VAL A 113 24.99 6.87 4.51
CA VAL A 113 26.21 6.24 5.05
C VAL A 113 27.42 6.42 4.10
N SER A 114 27.61 7.61 3.53
CA SER A 114 28.82 7.96 2.78
C SER A 114 29.25 9.38 3.04
#